data_AF-A0A9P6I178-F1
#
_entry.id   AF-A0A9P6I178-F1
#
_cell.length_a   1.000
_cell.length_b   1.000
_cell.length_c   1.000
_cell.angle_alpha   90.00
_cell.angle_beta   90.00
_cell.angle_gamma   90.00
#
_symmetry.space_group_name_H-M   'P 1'
#
loop_
_entity.id
_entity.type
_entity.pdbx_description
1 polymer ?
#
loop_
_entity_poly.entity_id
_entity_poly.type
_entity_poly.pdbx_seq_one_letter_code
_entity_poly.pdbx_strand_id
1 'polypeptide(L)'
;MFLNRILVSLAAAQCGHCWKYATENEFRTSLGQDVPALIAFVNVSTSQPHDSILLTEQRSNPSLASIGFEPEWDSIREKHLNTISVNCIRNRKLCDETEISSFPTIRLYGTNGTMQRYRGPRRAKDIMAFVQRMKRPTISELKDEAVESFHKGDGIVFVARLAPYDESLRVRFDNLATHYRDRYSFGLAHTSVPDSSVSCYNNIDSLQFNANDLSSVDALQTLVHRCKTPLVALLTRRNEIDYLSGGKSLVYFFTSDDVRRDEYVTEIRPLAKRFSEYLTFVTVDSSEYADMLLGLGLAKDASEGLALQNPQTGHAFPHNGRINAETVEQFIVDISEGNVQPWNGQMPVVSQEEENTSHDEL
;
A
#
# COMPACT_ATOMS: atom_id res chain seq x y z
N MET A 1 30.53 52.31 -18.51
CA MET A 1 29.67 52.27 -17.31
C MET A 1 28.47 51.39 -17.61
N PHE A 2 28.65 50.09 -17.38
CA PHE A 2 27.58 49.09 -17.38
C PHE A 2 27.12 48.91 -15.94
N LEU A 3 25.81 48.92 -15.69
CA LEU A 3 25.05 47.76 -15.21
C LEU A 3 23.69 48.21 -14.67
N ASN A 4 22.68 47.76 -15.40
CA ASN A 4 21.27 47.72 -15.02
C ASN A 4 20.96 46.25 -14.73
N ARG A 5 20.46 45.93 -13.52
CA ARG A 5 19.63 44.77 -13.14
C ARG A 5 19.66 44.58 -11.62
N ILE A 6 18.65 45.11 -10.94
CA ILE A 6 18.32 44.71 -9.57
C ILE A 6 17.48 43.43 -9.69
N LEU A 7 18.06 42.31 -9.27
CA LEU A 7 17.36 41.05 -9.01
C LEU A 7 16.39 41.27 -7.83
N VAL A 8 15.10 41.21 -8.10
CA VAL A 8 14.10 40.94 -7.06
C VAL A 8 14.15 39.43 -6.81
N SER A 9 14.97 39.03 -5.83
CA SER A 9 14.92 37.69 -5.25
C SER A 9 13.71 37.64 -4.33
N LEU A 10 12.61 37.02 -4.78
CA LEU A 10 11.56 36.57 -3.88
C LEU A 10 12.16 35.46 -3.01
N ALA A 11 12.42 35.77 -1.75
CA ALA A 11 12.60 34.77 -0.72
C ALA A 11 11.26 34.03 -0.56
N ALA A 12 11.10 32.92 -1.28
CA ALA A 12 10.16 31.88 -0.90
C ALA A 12 10.67 31.29 0.42
N ALA A 13 10.21 31.83 1.54
CA ALA A 13 10.30 31.13 2.81
C ALA A 13 9.52 29.81 2.64
N GLN A 14 10.26 28.73 2.43
CA GLN A 14 9.73 27.37 2.38
C GLN A 14 9.07 27.08 3.73
N CYS A 15 7.74 27.21 3.76
CA CYS A 15 6.96 26.64 4.84
C CYS A 15 7.00 25.13 4.63
N GLY A 16 7.91 24.44 5.33
CA GLY A 16 7.84 22.98 5.43
C GLY A 16 6.51 22.64 6.09
N HIS A 17 5.58 22.06 5.33
CA HIS A 17 4.25 21.63 5.76
C HIS A 17 3.29 22.80 6.08
N CYS A 18 2.64 23.35 5.04
CA CYS A 18 1.64 24.41 5.14
C CYS A 18 0.31 24.01 4.52
N TRP A 19 -0.37 23.11 5.21
CA TRP A 19 -1.76 22.77 4.89
C TRP A 19 -2.60 24.03 4.67
N LYS A 20 -3.34 24.06 3.55
CA LYS A 20 -4.41 25.04 3.34
C LYS A 20 -5.73 24.41 3.76
N TYR A 21 -6.28 24.89 4.87
CA TYR A 21 -7.52 24.40 5.46
C TYR A 21 -8.72 25.19 4.99
N ALA A 22 -9.81 24.49 4.68
CA ALA A 22 -11.12 25.06 4.46
C ALA A 22 -11.75 25.50 5.80
N THR A 23 -12.47 26.62 5.73
CA THR A 23 -13.44 27.05 6.72
C THR A 23 -14.67 26.15 6.72
N GLU A 24 -15.49 26.23 7.77
CA GLU A 24 -16.77 25.52 7.80
C GLU A 24 -17.68 25.94 6.62
N ASN A 25 -17.69 27.22 6.24
CA ASN A 25 -18.49 27.68 5.11
C ASN A 25 -18.01 27.10 3.78
N GLU A 26 -16.70 27.04 3.55
CA GLU A 26 -16.12 26.40 2.37
C GLU A 26 -16.41 24.90 2.35
N PHE A 27 -16.36 24.23 3.50
CA PHE A 27 -16.79 22.84 3.63
C PHE A 27 -18.25 22.67 3.19
N ARG A 28 -19.19 23.45 3.74
CA ARG A 28 -20.62 23.34 3.36
C ARG A 28 -20.83 23.65 1.87
N THR A 29 -20.13 24.65 1.36
CA THR A 29 -20.19 25.03 -0.06
C THR A 29 -19.66 23.91 -0.97
N SER A 30 -18.60 23.21 -0.57
CA SER A 30 -18.02 22.10 -1.34
C SER A 30 -19.01 20.97 -1.58
N LEU A 31 -19.93 20.72 -0.64
CA LEU A 31 -20.93 19.65 -0.72
C LEU A 31 -22.08 19.96 -1.69
N GLY A 32 -22.28 21.24 -2.03
CA GLY A 32 -23.37 21.69 -2.90
C GLY A 32 -22.99 21.85 -4.38
N GLN A 33 -21.78 21.45 -4.77
CA GLN A 33 -21.28 21.59 -6.14
C GLN A 33 -21.71 20.41 -7.02
N ASP A 34 -21.75 20.64 -8.34
CA ASP A 34 -22.01 19.60 -9.36
C ASP A 34 -20.83 18.62 -9.56
N VAL A 35 -19.80 18.71 -8.72
CA VAL A 35 -18.64 17.83 -8.71
C VAL A 35 -18.45 17.20 -7.33
N PRO A 36 -18.15 15.88 -7.23
CA PRO A 36 -17.90 15.24 -5.95
C PRO A 36 -16.82 15.94 -5.13
N ALA A 37 -17.05 16.13 -3.83
CA ALA A 37 -16.09 16.76 -2.93
C ALA A 37 -15.19 15.71 -2.29
N LEU A 38 -13.87 15.84 -2.47
CA LEU A 38 -12.88 14.99 -1.82
C LEU A 38 -12.29 15.73 -0.61
N ILE A 39 -12.51 15.19 0.59
CA ILE A 39 -12.24 15.91 1.84
C ILE A 39 -11.30 15.10 2.72
N ALA A 40 -10.17 15.71 3.12
CA ALA A 40 -9.29 15.20 4.15
C ALA A 40 -9.56 15.90 5.49
N PHE A 41 -9.87 15.11 6.50
CA PHE A 41 -9.94 15.56 7.89
C PHE A 41 -8.62 15.23 8.56
N VAL A 42 -7.93 16.26 9.04
CA VAL A 42 -6.57 16.15 9.56
C VAL A 42 -6.48 16.78 10.94
N ASN A 43 -5.47 16.35 11.69
CA ASN A 43 -5.17 16.87 13.01
C ASN A 43 -3.73 17.35 12.99
N VAL A 44 -3.53 18.67 12.98
CA VAL A 44 -2.20 19.28 12.96
C VAL A 44 -2.21 20.42 13.96
N SER A 45 -1.43 20.25 15.04
CA SER A 45 -1.21 21.32 16.03
C SER A 45 -0.28 22.38 15.46
N THR A 46 -0.64 23.65 15.62
CA THR A 46 0.17 24.79 15.19
C THR A 46 1.07 25.35 16.30
N SER A 47 1.27 24.63 17.40
CA SER A 47 2.22 25.03 18.44
C SER A 47 3.65 24.94 17.91
N GLN A 48 4.38 26.07 17.95
CA GLN A 48 5.78 26.20 17.56
C GLN A 48 6.70 25.17 18.26
N PRO A 49 7.86 24.84 17.65
CA PRO A 49 8.81 23.85 18.16
C PRO A 49 9.65 24.41 19.32
N HIS A 50 9.03 24.68 20.47
CA HIS A 50 9.77 25.06 21.68
C HIS A 50 9.65 24.09 22.84
N ASP A 51 8.74 23.12 22.80
CA ASP A 51 8.68 22.05 23.80
C ASP A 51 8.99 20.69 23.16
N SER A 52 10.19 20.57 22.59
CA SER A 52 10.77 19.28 22.19
C SER A 52 11.46 18.64 23.38
N ILE A 53 10.69 18.15 24.36
CA ILE A 53 11.22 17.24 25.38
C ILE A 53 10.26 16.05 25.51
N LEU A 54 10.81 14.86 25.25
CA LEU A 54 10.23 13.51 25.29
C LEU A 54 9.48 13.05 24.03
N LEU A 55 10.22 12.92 22.93
CA LEU A 55 9.93 11.96 21.86
C LEU A 55 10.34 10.55 22.31
N THR A 56 9.65 10.00 23.30
CA THR A 56 9.78 8.60 23.70
C THR A 56 8.40 8.07 24.10
N GLU A 57 7.50 7.99 23.13
CA GLU A 57 6.37 7.06 23.15
C GLU A 57 5.80 6.94 21.72
N GLN A 58 6.35 5.98 20.97
CA GLN A 58 5.89 5.60 19.63
C GLN A 58 4.55 4.84 19.73
N ARG A 59 3.49 5.57 20.08
CA ARG A 59 2.13 5.25 19.63
C ARG A 59 1.78 6.26 18.55
N SER A 60 1.31 5.78 17.40
CA SER A 60 0.95 6.56 16.22
C SER A 60 0.43 7.97 16.55
N ASN A 61 1.32 8.98 16.48
CA ASN A 61 0.95 10.36 16.79
C ASN A 61 0.07 10.87 15.63
N PRO A 62 -1.22 11.16 15.86
CA PRO A 62 -2.13 11.57 14.79
C PRO A 62 -1.67 12.84 14.06
N SER A 63 -0.89 13.69 14.75
CA SER A 63 -0.27 14.88 14.17
C SER A 63 0.83 14.53 13.18
N LEU A 64 1.74 13.63 13.52
CA LEU A 64 2.80 13.19 12.60
C LEU A 64 2.21 12.50 11.36
N ALA A 65 1.21 11.64 11.54
CA ALA A 65 0.53 10.99 10.42
C ALA A 65 -0.18 11.98 9.48
N SER A 66 -0.74 13.06 10.03
CA SER A 66 -1.36 14.12 9.23
C SER A 66 -0.31 14.98 8.52
N ILE A 67 0.81 15.29 9.18
CA ILE A 67 1.93 16.05 8.59
C ILE A 67 2.53 15.27 7.41
N GLY A 68 2.88 13.99 7.61
CA GLY A 68 3.48 13.16 6.55
C GLY A 68 2.54 12.91 5.36
N PHE A 69 1.23 13.07 5.52
CA PHE A 69 0.26 12.91 4.44
C PHE A 69 0.12 14.16 3.54
N GLU A 70 0.59 15.33 3.98
CA GLU A 70 0.39 16.58 3.25
C GLU A 70 0.91 16.58 1.81
N PRO A 71 2.14 16.09 1.50
CA PRO A 71 2.66 16.14 0.14
C PRO A 71 1.81 15.32 -0.86
N GLU A 72 1.28 14.19 -0.39
CA GLU A 72 0.37 13.35 -1.17
C GLU A 72 -0.98 14.04 -1.38
N TRP A 73 -1.50 14.74 -0.36
CA TRP A 73 -2.73 15.52 -0.49
C TRP A 73 -2.59 16.69 -1.47
N ASP A 74 -1.45 17.36 -1.46
CA ASP A 74 -1.16 18.47 -2.37
C ASP A 74 -1.12 18.03 -3.82
N SER A 75 -0.47 16.89 -4.08
CA SER A 75 -0.47 16.23 -5.38
C SER A 75 -1.88 15.87 -5.89
N ILE A 76 -2.84 15.61 -4.99
CA ILE A 76 -4.24 15.37 -5.35
C ILE A 76 -4.95 16.68 -5.70
N ARG A 77 -4.75 17.75 -4.91
CA ARG A 77 -5.40 19.06 -5.12
C ARG A 77 -5.11 19.65 -6.50
N GLU A 78 -3.92 19.39 -7.05
CA GLU A 78 -3.54 19.82 -8.40
C GLU A 78 -4.33 19.09 -9.51
N LYS A 79 -4.83 17.88 -9.25
CA LYS A 79 -5.42 16.99 -10.25
C LYS A 79 -6.93 16.83 -10.14
N HIS A 80 -7.51 17.07 -8.95
CA HIS A 80 -8.92 16.86 -8.68
C HIS A 80 -9.60 18.15 -8.21
N LEU A 81 -10.57 18.62 -9.00
CA LEU A 81 -11.42 19.76 -8.67
C LEU A 81 -12.26 19.45 -7.42
N ASN A 82 -12.48 20.44 -6.56
CA ASN A 82 -13.22 20.29 -5.29
C ASN A 82 -12.55 19.33 -4.29
N THR A 83 -11.25 19.57 -4.02
CA THR A 83 -10.46 18.86 -3.00
C THR A 83 -10.11 19.82 -1.87
N ILE A 84 -10.59 19.55 -0.65
CA ILE A 84 -10.38 20.43 0.52
C ILE A 84 -9.85 19.68 1.73
N SER A 85 -9.19 20.38 2.64
CA SER A 85 -8.77 19.80 3.93
C SER A 85 -9.42 20.54 5.09
N VAL A 86 -9.77 19.82 6.15
CA VAL A 86 -10.37 20.36 7.38
C VAL A 86 -9.45 20.05 8.54
N ASN A 87 -8.97 21.08 9.24
CA ASN A 87 -8.24 20.90 10.49
C ASN A 87 -9.23 20.73 11.64
N CYS A 88 -9.25 19.53 12.24
CA CYS A 88 -10.17 19.19 13.33
C CYS A 88 -9.78 19.76 14.70
N ILE A 89 -8.55 20.27 14.88
CA ILE A 89 -8.23 21.07 16.06
C ILE A 89 -8.98 22.41 15.99
N ARG A 90 -9.03 23.03 14.81
CA ARG A 90 -9.67 24.33 14.58
C ARG A 90 -11.18 24.23 14.42
N ASN A 91 -11.68 23.12 13.87
CA ASN A 91 -13.10 22.92 13.55
C ASN A 91 -13.67 21.69 14.29
N ARG A 92 -13.50 21.64 15.63
CA ARG A 92 -13.91 20.47 16.45
C ARG A 92 -15.36 20.08 16.23
N LYS A 93 -16.28 21.04 16.36
CA LYS A 93 -17.73 20.82 16.20
C LYS A 93 -18.07 20.18 14.85
N LEU A 94 -17.49 20.68 13.76
CA LEU A 94 -17.68 20.11 12.43
C LEU A 94 -17.16 18.67 12.33
N CYS A 95 -16.00 18.38 12.93
CA CYS A 95 -15.44 17.04 12.91
C CYS A 95 -16.21 16.05 13.80
N ASP A 96 -16.81 16.53 14.90
CA ASP A 96 -17.72 15.76 15.74
C ASP A 96 -19.04 15.47 15.01
N GLU A 97 -19.66 16.49 14.39
CA GLU A 97 -20.87 16.34 13.56
C GLU A 97 -20.66 15.39 12.38
N THR A 98 -19.43 15.32 11.87
CA THR A 98 -19.06 14.40 10.80
C THR A 98 -18.49 13.08 11.32
N GLU A 99 -18.53 12.78 12.61
CA GLU A 99 -18.08 11.50 13.19
C GLU A 99 -16.63 11.14 12.80
N ILE A 100 -15.70 12.09 12.92
CA ILE A 100 -14.28 11.87 12.65
C ILE A 100 -13.57 11.42 13.93
N SER A 101 -13.16 10.15 13.97
CA SER A 101 -12.54 9.52 15.15
C SER A 101 -11.04 9.20 14.98
N SER A 102 -10.48 9.40 13.79
CA SER A 102 -9.07 9.08 13.49
C SER A 102 -8.50 10.03 12.45
N PHE A 103 -7.17 10.18 12.42
CA PHE A 103 -6.50 11.10 11.50
C PHE A 103 -5.31 10.45 10.78
N PRO A 104 -5.03 10.87 9.53
CA PRO A 104 -5.97 11.55 8.64
C PRO A 104 -7.14 10.62 8.24
N THR A 105 -8.33 11.20 8.04
CA THR A 105 -9.53 10.53 7.50
C THR A 105 -9.90 11.17 6.17
N ILE A 106 -10.13 10.35 5.14
CA ILE A 106 -10.46 10.82 3.79
C ILE A 106 -11.87 10.37 3.44
N ARG A 107 -12.69 11.29 2.93
CA ARG A 107 -14.07 11.02 2.51
C ARG A 107 -14.33 11.63 1.14
N LEU A 108 -15.11 10.91 0.34
CA LEU A 108 -15.67 11.41 -0.92
C LEU A 108 -17.16 11.62 -0.74
N TYR A 109 -17.62 12.84 -0.96
CA TYR A 109 -19.03 13.20 -0.96
C TYR A 109 -19.50 13.31 -2.41
N GLY A 110 -20.44 12.44 -2.80
CA GLY A 110 -21.04 12.45 -4.12
C GLY A 110 -22.10 13.54 -4.28
N THR A 111 -22.36 13.93 -5.51
CA THR A 111 -23.39 14.94 -5.87
C THR A 111 -24.82 14.50 -5.51
N ASN A 112 -25.03 13.20 -5.36
CA ASN A 112 -26.29 12.60 -4.92
C ASN A 112 -26.43 12.52 -3.38
N GLY A 113 -25.55 13.19 -2.62
CA GLY A 113 -25.56 13.18 -1.16
C GLY A 113 -24.96 11.91 -0.53
N THR A 114 -24.41 10.99 -1.32
CA THR A 114 -23.71 9.81 -0.77
C THR A 114 -22.36 10.19 -0.19
N MET A 115 -21.92 9.49 0.85
CA MET A 115 -20.58 9.65 1.44
C MET A 115 -19.86 8.32 1.46
N GLN A 116 -18.62 8.31 0.99
CA GLN A 116 -17.78 7.13 0.92
C GLN A 116 -16.49 7.36 1.69
N ARG A 117 -16.16 6.42 2.58
CA ARG A 117 -14.93 6.46 3.38
C ARG A 117 -13.80 5.78 2.62
N TYR A 118 -12.69 6.48 2.45
CA TYR A 118 -11.47 5.87 1.91
C TYR A 118 -10.66 5.23 3.04
N ARG A 119 -10.30 3.96 2.86
CA ARG A 119 -9.55 3.15 3.84
C ARG A 119 -8.25 2.56 3.29
N GLY A 120 -7.89 2.92 2.06
CA GLY A 120 -6.70 2.42 1.37
C GLY A 120 -5.41 3.14 1.76
N PRO A 121 -4.30 2.85 1.05
CA PRO A 121 -3.02 3.52 1.25
C PRO A 121 -3.12 5.03 1.04
N ARG A 122 -2.44 5.81 1.86
CA ARG A 122 -2.53 7.28 1.85
C ARG A 122 -1.59 7.92 0.81
N ARG A 123 -1.51 7.34 -0.38
CA ARG A 123 -0.77 7.89 -1.52
C ARG A 123 -1.74 8.50 -2.53
N ALA A 124 -1.32 9.58 -3.18
CA ALA A 124 -2.07 10.33 -4.15
C ALA A 124 -2.59 9.43 -5.28
N LYS A 125 -1.74 8.54 -5.79
CA LYS A 125 -2.10 7.58 -6.85
C LYS A 125 -3.26 6.66 -6.44
N ASP A 126 -3.25 6.18 -5.20
CA ASP A 126 -4.23 5.21 -4.70
C ASP A 126 -5.59 5.89 -4.40
N ILE A 127 -5.55 7.09 -3.82
CA ILE A 127 -6.74 7.92 -3.57
C ILE A 127 -7.39 8.37 -4.89
N MET A 128 -6.58 8.80 -5.87
CA MET A 128 -7.10 9.18 -7.19
C MET A 128 -7.73 8.00 -7.91
N ALA A 129 -7.13 6.81 -7.84
CA ALA A 129 -7.74 5.61 -8.39
C ALA A 129 -9.10 5.31 -7.74
N PHE A 130 -9.22 5.46 -6.41
CA PHE A 130 -10.51 5.37 -5.71
C PHE A 130 -11.53 6.39 -6.23
N VAL A 131 -11.16 7.66 -6.38
CA VAL A 131 -12.07 8.68 -6.92
C VAL A 131 -12.56 8.32 -8.33
N GLN A 132 -11.67 7.79 -9.19
CA GLN A 132 -12.07 7.37 -10.54
C GLN A 132 -13.01 6.16 -10.51
N ARG A 133 -12.81 5.18 -9.62
CA ARG A 133 -13.77 4.08 -9.42
C ARG A 133 -15.14 4.60 -9.00
N MET A 134 -15.17 5.57 -8.09
CA MET A 134 -16.42 6.11 -7.57
C MET A 134 -17.24 6.90 -8.60
N LYS A 135 -16.60 7.38 -9.68
CA LYS A 135 -17.28 8.00 -10.83
C LYS A 135 -17.98 6.99 -11.74
N ARG A 136 -17.60 5.70 -11.66
CA ARG A 136 -18.20 4.63 -12.46
C ARG A 136 -19.44 4.08 -11.75
N PRO A 137 -20.41 3.52 -12.51
CA PRO A 137 -21.43 2.66 -11.94
C PRO A 137 -20.81 1.53 -11.11
N THR A 138 -21.53 1.01 -10.12
CA THR A 138 -21.06 -0.12 -9.30
C THR A 138 -20.63 -1.30 -10.16
N ILE A 139 -21.41 -1.60 -11.21
CA ILE A 139 -21.07 -2.53 -12.29
C ILE A 139 -21.19 -1.77 -13.61
N SER A 140 -20.14 -1.79 -14.40
CA SER A 140 -20.19 -1.27 -15.78
C SER A 140 -20.69 -2.37 -16.70
N GLU A 141 -21.81 -2.16 -17.38
CA GLU A 141 -22.32 -3.06 -18.42
C GLU A 141 -21.43 -2.92 -19.68
N LEU A 142 -20.90 -4.03 -20.18
CA LEU A 142 -19.88 -4.10 -21.22
C LEU A 142 -20.40 -4.87 -22.43
N LYS A 143 -19.99 -4.41 -23.61
CA LYS A 143 -19.96 -5.22 -24.82
C LYS A 143 -18.66 -6.01 -24.88
N ASP A 144 -18.64 -7.12 -25.63
CA ASP A 144 -17.48 -8.00 -25.71
C ASP A 144 -16.21 -7.28 -26.17
N GLU A 145 -16.33 -6.33 -27.10
CA GLU A 145 -15.18 -5.58 -27.62
C GLU A 145 -14.58 -4.61 -26.58
N ALA A 146 -15.36 -4.23 -25.56
CA ALA A 146 -14.94 -3.31 -24.51
C ALA A 146 -14.26 -4.03 -23.33
N VAL A 147 -14.33 -5.37 -23.25
CA VAL A 147 -13.80 -6.11 -22.09
C VAL A 147 -12.29 -5.94 -21.97
N GLU A 148 -11.56 -6.00 -23.08
CA GLU A 148 -10.09 -5.91 -23.10
C GLU A 148 -9.57 -4.56 -22.62
N SER A 149 -10.23 -3.47 -23.02
CA SER A 149 -9.85 -2.12 -22.58
C SER A 149 -10.32 -1.84 -21.16
N PHE A 150 -11.47 -2.38 -20.76
CA PHE A 150 -12.01 -2.21 -19.41
C PHE A 150 -11.11 -2.83 -18.35
N HIS A 151 -10.66 -4.08 -18.54
CA HIS A 151 -9.87 -4.74 -17.51
C HIS A 151 -8.50 -4.11 -17.27
N LYS A 152 -7.97 -3.35 -18.23
CA LYS A 152 -6.72 -2.56 -18.09
C LYS A 152 -6.91 -1.22 -17.37
N GLY A 153 -8.15 -0.80 -17.11
CA GLY A 153 -8.49 0.55 -16.64
C GLY A 153 -8.33 0.80 -15.13
N ASP A 154 -7.86 -0.19 -14.37
CA ASP A 154 -7.65 -0.12 -12.91
C ASP A 154 -6.63 -1.20 -12.48
N GLY A 155 -6.12 -1.12 -11.24
CA GLY A 155 -5.14 -2.07 -10.73
C GLY A 155 -5.69 -3.50 -10.56
N ILE A 156 -6.93 -3.62 -10.07
CA ILE A 156 -7.62 -4.90 -9.93
C ILE A 156 -9.04 -4.77 -10.49
N VAL A 157 -9.38 -5.64 -11.43
CA VAL A 157 -10.67 -5.63 -12.14
C VAL A 157 -11.31 -7.01 -12.13
N PHE A 158 -12.60 -7.07 -11.82
CA PHE A 158 -13.40 -8.28 -11.94
C PHE A 158 -14.35 -8.13 -13.13
N VAL A 159 -14.42 -9.16 -13.98
CA VAL A 159 -15.35 -9.21 -15.11
C VAL A 159 -16.18 -10.48 -15.01
N ALA A 160 -17.49 -10.31 -14.86
CA ALA A 160 -18.44 -11.39 -15.03
C ALA A 160 -18.88 -11.49 -16.50
N ARG A 161 -18.88 -12.70 -17.06
CA ARG A 161 -19.58 -13.02 -18.30
C ARG A 161 -20.76 -13.91 -17.94
N LEU A 162 -21.97 -13.39 -18.02
CA LEU A 162 -23.17 -14.11 -17.58
C LEU A 162 -23.87 -14.79 -18.75
N ALA A 163 -24.17 -16.07 -18.59
CA ALA A 163 -25.09 -16.77 -19.47
C ALA A 163 -26.52 -16.23 -19.31
N PRO A 164 -27.39 -16.42 -20.31
CA PRO A 164 -28.79 -16.04 -20.19
C PRO A 164 -29.45 -16.67 -18.96
N TYR A 165 -30.23 -15.88 -18.22
CA TYR A 165 -31.01 -16.31 -17.04
C TYR A 165 -30.22 -16.74 -15.79
N ASP A 166 -28.90 -16.49 -15.71
CA ASP A 166 -28.12 -16.72 -14.49
C ASP A 166 -28.28 -15.58 -13.46
N GLU A 167 -29.52 -15.42 -12.96
CA GLU A 167 -29.89 -14.38 -12.00
C GLU A 167 -29.20 -14.57 -10.64
N SER A 168 -28.98 -15.82 -10.23
CA SER A 168 -28.30 -16.15 -8.98
C SER A 168 -26.87 -15.61 -8.96
N LEU A 169 -26.08 -15.85 -10.03
CA LEU A 169 -24.74 -15.30 -10.13
C LEU A 169 -24.76 -13.78 -10.27
N ARG A 170 -25.72 -13.20 -11.01
CA ARG A 170 -25.89 -11.74 -11.09
C ARG A 170 -26.01 -11.11 -9.71
N VAL A 171 -26.90 -11.62 -8.86
CA VAL A 171 -27.12 -11.08 -7.51
C VAL A 171 -25.85 -11.20 -6.65
N ARG A 172 -25.16 -12.33 -6.70
CA ARG A 172 -23.90 -12.51 -5.95
C ARG A 172 -22.80 -11.57 -6.43
N PHE A 173 -22.70 -11.35 -7.74
CA PHE A 173 -21.74 -10.42 -8.32
C PHE A 173 -22.06 -8.95 -8.00
N ASP A 174 -23.34 -8.57 -7.97
CA ASP A 174 -23.78 -7.24 -7.53
C ASP A 174 -23.44 -6.95 -6.07
N ASN A 175 -23.68 -7.92 -5.19
CA ASN A 175 -23.29 -7.82 -3.78
C ASN A 175 -21.77 -7.68 -3.62
N LEU A 176 -21.00 -8.45 -4.39
CA LEU A 176 -19.54 -8.37 -4.40
C LEU A 176 -19.07 -6.98 -4.86
N ALA A 177 -19.60 -6.50 -5.99
CA ALA A 177 -19.26 -5.20 -6.54
C ALA A 177 -19.63 -4.06 -5.56
N THR A 178 -20.82 -4.09 -4.97
CA THR A 178 -21.26 -3.12 -3.97
C THR A 178 -20.33 -3.08 -2.76
N HIS A 179 -19.87 -4.23 -2.29
CA HIS A 179 -18.98 -4.33 -1.12
C HIS A 179 -17.54 -3.85 -1.42
N TYR A 180 -17.04 -4.07 -2.64
CA TYR A 180 -15.64 -3.88 -2.99
C TYR A 180 -15.37 -2.73 -3.98
N ARG A 181 -16.39 -1.98 -4.43
CA ARG A 181 -16.26 -0.88 -5.42
C ARG A 181 -15.29 0.24 -5.03
N ASP A 182 -15.00 0.40 -3.75
CA ASP A 182 -14.00 1.35 -3.26
C ASP A 182 -12.56 0.90 -3.59
N ARG A 183 -12.36 -0.42 -3.72
CA ARG A 183 -11.04 -1.04 -3.92
C ARG A 183 -10.82 -1.53 -5.35
N TYR A 184 -11.86 -2.04 -6.02
CA TYR A 184 -11.76 -2.72 -7.31
C TYR A 184 -12.81 -2.23 -8.30
N SER A 185 -12.57 -2.44 -9.60
CA SER A 185 -13.55 -2.17 -10.65
C SER A 185 -14.29 -3.44 -11.06
N PHE A 186 -15.57 -3.31 -11.41
CA PHE A 186 -16.45 -4.43 -11.76
C PHE A 186 -17.13 -4.20 -13.10
N GLY A 187 -16.98 -5.16 -14.00
CA GLY A 187 -17.58 -5.17 -15.33
C GLY A 187 -18.48 -6.40 -15.50
N LEU A 188 -19.54 -6.24 -16.28
CA LEU A 188 -20.44 -7.33 -16.63
C LEU A 188 -20.64 -7.34 -18.14
N ALA A 189 -20.41 -8.49 -18.76
CA ALA A 189 -20.77 -8.77 -20.14
C ALA A 189 -21.74 -9.95 -20.18
N HIS A 190 -22.50 -10.05 -21.26
CA HIS A 190 -23.33 -11.21 -21.54
C HIS A 190 -22.61 -12.16 -22.48
N THR A 191 -22.66 -13.45 -22.20
CA THR A 191 -22.09 -14.46 -23.08
C THR A 191 -23.18 -15.22 -23.82
N SER A 192 -22.87 -15.62 -25.06
CA SER A 192 -23.72 -16.50 -25.87
C SER A 192 -23.45 -17.99 -25.60
N VAL A 193 -22.40 -18.31 -24.82
CA VAL A 193 -22.12 -19.69 -24.36
C VAL A 193 -22.95 -20.02 -23.12
N PRO A 194 -23.27 -21.31 -22.87
CA PRO A 194 -24.18 -21.70 -21.79
C PRO A 194 -23.64 -21.45 -20.38
N ASP A 195 -22.33 -21.34 -20.21
CA ASP A 195 -21.70 -21.24 -18.90
C ASP A 195 -21.28 -19.81 -18.56
N SER A 196 -21.73 -19.35 -17.41
CA SER A 196 -21.23 -18.10 -16.83
C SER A 196 -19.80 -18.25 -16.33
N SER A 197 -19.05 -17.16 -16.33
CA SER A 197 -17.70 -17.09 -15.75
C SER A 197 -17.48 -15.78 -15.00
N VAL A 198 -16.58 -15.81 -14.02
CA VAL A 198 -16.07 -14.60 -13.38
C VAL A 198 -14.55 -14.67 -13.39
N SER A 199 -13.93 -13.69 -14.03
CA SER A 199 -12.48 -13.54 -14.08
C SER A 199 -12.06 -12.34 -13.24
N CYS A 200 -10.87 -12.41 -12.66
CA CYS A 200 -10.18 -11.29 -12.06
C CYS A 200 -8.85 -11.04 -12.75
N TYR A 201 -8.54 -9.75 -12.95
CA TYR A 201 -7.32 -9.24 -13.54
C TYR A 201 -6.62 -8.40 -12.47
N ASN A 202 -5.46 -8.86 -11.99
CA ASN A 202 -4.56 -8.09 -11.17
C ASN A 202 -3.46 -7.53 -12.08
N ASN A 203 -3.64 -6.29 -12.53
CA ASN A 203 -2.71 -5.61 -13.42
C ASN A 203 -1.45 -5.11 -12.70
N ILE A 204 -1.48 -5.03 -11.38
CA ILE A 204 -0.32 -4.66 -10.56
C ILE A 204 0.76 -5.75 -10.71
N ASP A 205 0.33 -7.02 -10.63
CA ASP A 205 1.21 -8.19 -10.70
C ASP A 205 1.17 -8.91 -12.06
N SER A 206 0.35 -8.41 -13.00
CA SER A 206 0.09 -9.03 -14.30
C SER A 206 -0.36 -10.49 -14.15
N LEU A 207 -1.35 -10.71 -13.26
CA LEU A 207 -1.94 -12.01 -12.96
C LEU A 207 -3.41 -12.02 -13.35
N GLN A 208 -3.90 -13.20 -13.76
CA GLN A 208 -5.30 -13.44 -14.05
C GLN A 208 -5.77 -14.69 -13.33
N PHE A 209 -6.98 -14.62 -12.79
CA PHE A 209 -7.62 -15.73 -12.10
C PHE A 209 -9.04 -15.90 -12.61
N ASN A 210 -9.51 -17.15 -12.66
CA ASN A 210 -10.92 -17.46 -12.86
C ASN A 210 -11.51 -18.01 -11.56
N ALA A 211 -12.78 -17.72 -11.31
CA ALA A 211 -13.53 -18.40 -10.26
C ALA A 211 -13.60 -19.89 -10.61
N ASN A 212 -13.33 -20.72 -9.61
CA ASN A 212 -13.55 -22.16 -9.69
C ASN A 212 -14.94 -22.44 -9.13
N ASP A 213 -15.67 -23.36 -9.74
CA ASP A 213 -16.99 -23.81 -9.27
C ASP A 213 -17.89 -22.68 -8.78
N LEU A 214 -18.48 -21.93 -9.72
CA LEU A 214 -19.41 -20.84 -9.41
C LEU A 214 -20.68 -21.29 -8.68
N SER A 215 -20.91 -22.60 -8.50
CA SER A 215 -21.99 -23.10 -7.65
C SER A 215 -21.65 -22.96 -6.17
N SER A 216 -20.36 -22.98 -5.80
CA SER A 216 -19.92 -22.82 -4.41
C SER A 216 -20.22 -21.42 -3.87
N VAL A 217 -20.61 -21.36 -2.60
CA VAL A 217 -20.98 -20.12 -1.91
C VAL A 217 -19.80 -19.17 -1.67
N ASP A 218 -18.58 -19.70 -1.66
CA ASP A 218 -17.34 -18.97 -1.40
C ASP A 218 -16.52 -18.68 -2.67
N ALA A 219 -16.97 -19.14 -3.84
CA ALA A 219 -16.20 -19.07 -5.09
C ALA A 219 -15.74 -17.64 -5.42
N LEU A 220 -16.63 -16.66 -5.26
CA LEU A 220 -16.32 -15.25 -5.54
C LEU A 220 -15.40 -14.64 -4.48
N GLN A 221 -15.58 -14.98 -3.21
CA GLN A 221 -14.74 -14.52 -2.11
C GLN A 221 -13.32 -15.08 -2.24
N THR A 222 -13.19 -16.36 -2.59
CA THR A 222 -11.92 -17.02 -2.88
C THR A 222 -11.25 -16.38 -4.10
N LEU A 223 -12.00 -16.07 -5.16
CA LEU A 223 -11.47 -15.34 -6.31
C LEU A 223 -10.95 -13.95 -5.90
N VAL A 224 -11.70 -13.19 -5.10
CA VAL A 224 -11.27 -11.88 -4.59
C VAL A 224 -10.00 -12.02 -3.77
N HIS A 225 -9.95 -12.98 -2.84
CA HIS A 225 -8.79 -13.19 -1.98
C HIS A 225 -7.54 -13.49 -2.81
N ARG A 226 -7.61 -14.44 -3.75
CA ARG A 226 -6.49 -14.78 -4.64
C ARG A 226 -6.05 -13.58 -5.47
N CYS A 227 -6.99 -12.84 -6.03
CA CYS A 227 -6.67 -11.76 -6.94
C CYS A 227 -6.07 -10.54 -6.25
N LYS A 228 -6.52 -10.22 -5.02
CA LYS A 228 -6.03 -9.07 -4.26
C LYS A 228 -4.71 -9.30 -3.54
N THR A 229 -4.27 -10.55 -3.40
CA THR A 229 -3.03 -10.88 -2.70
C THR A 229 -1.84 -10.47 -3.57
N PRO A 230 -1.01 -9.51 -3.11
CA PRO A 230 0.14 -9.05 -3.89
C PRO A 230 1.24 -10.12 -3.90
N LEU A 231 2.03 -10.14 -4.97
CA LEU A 231 3.22 -11.02 -5.05
C LEU A 231 4.31 -10.65 -4.03
N VAL A 232 4.43 -9.36 -3.72
CA VAL A 232 5.31 -8.83 -2.67
C VAL A 232 4.47 -7.97 -1.73
N ALA A 233 4.23 -8.45 -0.52
CA ALA A 233 3.32 -7.79 0.43
C ALA A 233 4.08 -6.93 1.45
N LEU A 234 3.46 -5.85 1.93
CA LEU A 234 3.92 -5.20 3.16
C LEU A 234 3.45 -6.02 4.36
N LEU A 235 4.40 -6.56 5.13
CA LEU A 235 4.12 -7.22 6.39
C LEU A 235 3.81 -6.17 7.47
N THR A 236 2.70 -6.37 8.16
CA THR A 236 2.22 -5.52 9.25
C THR A 236 1.70 -6.41 10.37
N ARG A 237 1.57 -5.87 11.58
CA ARG A 237 1.11 -6.65 12.74
C ARG A 237 -0.29 -7.22 12.54
N ARG A 238 -1.05 -6.65 11.61
CA ARG A 238 -2.42 -7.07 11.28
C ARG A 238 -2.49 -8.27 10.34
N ASN A 239 -1.48 -8.48 9.48
CA ASN A 239 -1.48 -9.55 8.49
C ASN A 239 -0.34 -10.57 8.72
N GLU A 240 0.55 -10.32 9.68
CA GLU A 240 1.69 -11.19 10.01
C GLU A 240 1.30 -12.66 10.20
N ILE A 241 0.24 -12.92 10.97
CA ILE A 241 -0.25 -14.29 11.24
C ILE A 241 -0.70 -15.00 9.96
N ASP A 242 -1.34 -14.29 9.02
CA ASP A 242 -1.81 -14.87 7.77
C ASP A 242 -0.64 -15.34 6.91
N TYR A 243 0.48 -14.60 6.92
CA TYR A 243 1.70 -14.96 6.19
C TYR A 243 2.47 -16.10 6.87
N LEU A 244 2.62 -16.05 8.19
CA LEU A 244 3.32 -17.08 8.95
C LEU A 244 2.59 -18.44 8.92
N SER A 245 1.26 -18.44 8.84
CA SER A 245 0.44 -19.65 8.76
C SER A 245 0.19 -20.15 7.33
N GLY A 246 0.65 -19.42 6.31
CA GLY A 246 0.37 -19.69 4.89
C GLY A 246 1.06 -20.93 4.30
N GLY A 247 1.89 -21.64 5.08
CA GLY A 247 2.54 -22.90 4.71
C GLY A 247 3.70 -22.78 3.71
N LYS A 248 4.01 -21.57 3.23
CA LYS A 248 5.15 -21.27 2.36
C LYS A 248 6.29 -20.65 3.17
N SER A 249 7.52 -20.82 2.69
CA SER A 249 8.65 -20.06 3.23
C SER A 249 8.52 -18.58 2.88
N LEU A 250 9.01 -17.72 3.77
CA LEU A 250 8.92 -16.27 3.64
C LEU A 250 10.29 -15.69 3.31
N VAL A 251 10.32 -14.78 2.33
CA VAL A 251 11.50 -13.98 1.99
C VAL A 251 11.23 -12.55 2.44
N TYR A 252 11.95 -12.10 3.46
CA TYR A 252 11.77 -10.81 4.10
C TYR A 252 12.78 -9.78 3.57
N PHE A 253 12.28 -8.62 3.17
CA PHE A 253 13.06 -7.43 2.81
C PHE A 253 12.83 -6.35 3.86
N PHE A 254 13.81 -6.14 4.74
CA PHE A 254 13.74 -5.18 5.83
C PHE A 254 14.36 -3.85 5.40
N THR A 255 13.65 -2.76 5.64
CA THR A 255 14.20 -1.39 5.64
C THR A 255 13.18 -0.44 6.26
N SER A 256 13.63 0.63 6.91
CA SER A 256 12.75 1.68 7.45
C SER A 256 12.31 2.67 6.37
N ASP A 257 13.01 2.73 5.24
CA ASP A 257 12.74 3.63 4.11
C ASP A 257 11.56 3.10 3.26
N ASP A 258 10.48 3.88 3.17
CA ASP A 258 9.27 3.51 2.44
C ASP A 258 9.46 3.53 0.91
N VAL A 259 10.26 4.47 0.40
CA VAL A 259 10.65 4.53 -1.02
C VAL A 259 11.43 3.27 -1.38
N ARG A 260 12.38 2.87 -0.53
CA ARG A 260 13.17 1.66 -0.76
C ARG A 260 12.32 0.39 -0.71
N ARG A 261 11.30 0.32 0.16
CA ARG A 261 10.32 -0.79 0.14
C ARG A 261 9.55 -0.85 -1.18
N ASP A 262 9.11 0.29 -1.72
CA ASP A 262 8.43 0.36 -3.02
C ASP A 262 9.36 -0.06 -4.19
N GLU A 263 10.66 0.25 -4.09
CA GLU A 263 11.68 -0.22 -5.02
C GLU A 263 11.83 -1.75 -4.97
N TYR A 264 11.95 -2.35 -3.78
CA TYR A 264 12.00 -3.82 -3.65
C TYR A 264 10.75 -4.49 -4.24
N VAL A 265 9.56 -3.95 -3.96
CA VAL A 265 8.32 -4.47 -4.54
C VAL A 265 8.37 -4.46 -6.07
N THR A 266 8.99 -3.45 -6.68
CA THR A 266 9.09 -3.33 -8.13
C THR A 266 10.15 -4.27 -8.71
N GLU A 267 11.33 -4.28 -8.10
CA GLU A 267 12.49 -5.03 -8.55
C GLU A 267 12.29 -6.55 -8.40
N ILE A 268 11.71 -7.00 -7.28
CA ILE A 268 11.59 -8.42 -6.92
C ILE A 268 10.32 -9.06 -7.49
N ARG A 269 9.34 -8.28 -7.97
CA ARG A 269 8.08 -8.82 -8.51
C ARG A 269 8.25 -9.94 -9.55
N PRO A 270 9.15 -9.85 -10.55
CA PRO A 270 9.35 -10.94 -11.51
C PRO A 270 9.81 -12.24 -10.84
N LEU A 271 10.70 -12.12 -9.85
CA LEU A 271 11.21 -13.25 -9.05
C LEU A 271 10.09 -13.84 -8.20
N ALA A 272 9.34 -12.99 -7.49
CA ALA A 272 8.21 -13.39 -6.65
C ALA A 272 7.14 -14.13 -7.45
N LYS A 273 6.90 -13.72 -8.72
CA LYS A 273 6.00 -14.43 -9.63
C LYS A 273 6.46 -15.86 -9.91
N ARG A 274 7.74 -16.05 -10.25
CA ARG A 274 8.31 -17.37 -10.59
C ARG A 274 8.28 -18.33 -9.40
N PHE A 275 8.59 -17.84 -8.21
CA PHE A 275 8.65 -18.66 -7.00
C PHE A 275 7.35 -18.69 -6.20
N SER A 276 6.26 -18.13 -6.73
CA SER A 276 5.00 -17.93 -6.01
C SER A 276 4.34 -19.22 -5.51
N GLU A 277 4.67 -20.38 -6.06
CA GLU A 277 4.17 -21.68 -5.58
C GLU A 277 4.81 -22.10 -4.24
N TYR A 278 6.06 -21.71 -3.98
CA TYR A 278 6.86 -22.20 -2.85
C TYR A 278 7.20 -21.12 -1.83
N LEU A 279 7.32 -19.88 -2.29
CA LEU A 279 7.79 -18.74 -1.50
C LEU A 279 6.75 -17.62 -1.48
N THR A 280 6.72 -16.90 -0.37
CA THR A 280 6.01 -15.63 -0.24
C THR A 280 6.99 -14.52 0.07
N PHE A 281 6.93 -13.43 -0.68
CA PHE A 281 7.85 -12.31 -0.55
C PHE A 281 7.18 -11.18 0.22
N VAL A 282 7.88 -10.62 1.20
CA VAL A 282 7.35 -9.53 2.03
C VAL A 282 8.38 -8.44 2.25
N THR A 283 7.94 -7.18 2.20
CA THR A 283 8.71 -6.04 2.74
C THR A 283 8.27 -5.76 4.16
N VAL A 284 9.20 -5.28 4.99
CA VAL A 284 8.98 -5.05 6.41
C VAL A 284 9.62 -3.73 6.82
N ASP A 285 8.90 -2.93 7.60
CA ASP A 285 9.48 -1.75 8.24
C ASP A 285 10.40 -2.17 9.38
N SER A 286 11.71 -2.05 9.19
CA SER A 286 12.69 -2.46 10.20
C SER A 286 12.54 -1.68 11.52
N SER A 287 12.00 -0.46 11.48
CA SER A 287 11.78 0.35 12.70
C SER A 287 10.63 -0.19 13.57
N GLU A 288 9.66 -0.88 12.99
CA GLU A 288 8.55 -1.53 13.71
C GLU A 288 8.88 -2.98 14.15
N TYR A 289 9.93 -3.57 13.58
CA TYR A 289 10.27 -4.99 13.70
C TYR A 289 11.74 -5.25 14.08
N ALA A 290 12.34 -4.38 14.88
CA ALA A 290 13.75 -4.52 15.28
C ALA A 290 14.09 -5.88 15.92
N ASP A 291 13.18 -6.45 16.71
CA ASP A 291 13.40 -7.77 17.34
C ASP A 291 13.27 -8.93 16.34
N MET A 292 12.51 -8.75 15.26
CA MET A 292 12.38 -9.77 14.19
C MET A 292 13.69 -9.93 13.43
N LEU A 293 14.43 -8.84 13.20
CA LEU A 293 15.76 -8.89 12.58
C LEU A 293 16.69 -9.85 13.33
N LEU A 294 16.76 -9.70 14.66
CA LEU A 294 17.59 -10.53 15.52
C LEU A 294 17.17 -12.01 15.45
N GLY A 295 15.87 -12.28 15.47
CA GLY A 295 15.32 -13.63 15.34
C GLY A 295 15.59 -14.31 14.00
N LEU A 296 15.98 -13.54 12.98
CA LEU A 296 16.29 -14.01 11.64
C LEU A 296 17.80 -13.99 11.32
N GLY A 297 18.66 -13.73 12.30
CA GLY A 297 20.09 -13.70 12.10
C GLY A 297 20.64 -12.39 11.54
N LEU A 298 19.85 -11.31 11.57
CA LEU A 298 20.22 -9.97 11.08
C LEU A 298 20.57 -9.02 12.24
N ALA A 299 21.44 -8.05 11.97
CA ALA A 299 21.79 -7.02 12.94
C ALA A 299 20.59 -6.13 13.28
N LYS A 300 20.46 -5.73 14.55
CA LYS A 300 19.32 -4.94 15.06
C LYS A 300 19.20 -3.56 14.40
N ASP A 301 20.33 -2.98 14.02
CA ASP A 301 20.48 -1.64 13.46
C ASP A 301 20.76 -1.67 11.94
N ALA A 302 20.55 -2.80 11.29
CA ALA A 302 20.67 -2.92 9.85
C ALA A 302 19.71 -1.96 9.13
N SER A 303 20.28 -1.09 8.27
CA SER A 303 19.49 -0.17 7.43
C SER A 303 18.71 -0.92 6.35
N GLU A 304 19.27 -2.01 5.84
CA GLU A 304 18.64 -2.98 4.96
C GLU A 304 18.96 -4.40 5.43
N GLY A 305 18.03 -5.34 5.24
CA GLY A 305 18.24 -6.74 5.57
C GLY A 305 17.42 -7.68 4.68
N LEU A 306 17.99 -8.84 4.36
CA LEU A 306 17.31 -9.91 3.63
C LEU A 306 17.44 -11.21 4.42
N ALA A 307 16.31 -11.89 4.64
CA ALA A 307 16.32 -13.22 5.23
C ALA A 307 15.24 -14.11 4.61
N LEU A 308 15.53 -15.39 4.47
CA LEU A 308 14.54 -16.42 4.15
C LEU A 308 14.24 -17.22 5.41
N GLN A 309 12.96 -17.46 5.71
CA GLN A 309 12.54 -18.31 6.81
C GLN A 309 11.59 -19.40 6.32
N ASN A 310 11.75 -20.61 6.84
CA ASN A 310 10.71 -21.62 6.82
C ASN A 310 9.99 -21.59 8.19
N PRO A 311 8.76 -21.05 8.29
CA PRO A 311 8.05 -20.96 9.58
C PRO A 311 7.70 -22.34 10.18
N GLN A 312 7.59 -23.38 9.37
CA GLN A 312 7.22 -24.72 9.82
C GLN A 312 8.38 -25.43 10.53
N THR A 313 9.61 -25.24 10.05
CA THR A 313 10.80 -25.83 10.67
C THR A 313 11.51 -24.87 11.63
N GLY A 314 11.20 -23.58 11.56
CA GLY A 314 11.92 -22.52 12.29
C GLY A 314 13.28 -22.17 11.69
N HIS A 315 13.68 -22.78 10.57
CA HIS A 315 14.95 -22.46 9.91
C HIS A 315 14.91 -21.04 9.35
N ALA A 316 15.95 -20.27 9.63
CA ALA A 316 16.19 -18.95 9.06
C ALA A 316 17.54 -18.93 8.33
N PHE A 317 17.60 -18.16 7.26
CA PHE A 317 18.76 -17.98 6.39
C PHE A 317 18.94 -16.47 6.20
N PRO A 318 19.79 -15.79 6.99
CA PRO A 318 20.16 -14.40 6.74
C PRO A 318 21.06 -14.32 5.51
N HIS A 319 20.81 -13.32 4.67
CA HIS A 319 21.66 -13.01 3.52
C HIS A 319 22.64 -11.90 3.86
N ASN A 320 23.89 -12.06 3.44
CA ASN A 320 24.94 -11.07 3.60
C ASN A 320 25.29 -10.46 2.24
N GLY A 321 25.39 -9.13 2.19
CA GLY A 321 25.84 -8.41 1.01
C GLY A 321 24.72 -7.65 0.31
N ARG A 322 24.89 -7.42 -1.00
CA ARG A 322 23.97 -6.60 -1.80
C ARG A 322 22.61 -7.29 -1.93
N ILE A 323 21.54 -6.52 -1.87
CA ILE A 323 20.15 -6.97 -2.04
C ILE A 323 19.62 -6.41 -3.36
N ASN A 324 19.53 -7.28 -4.37
CA ASN A 324 18.95 -7.00 -5.68
C ASN A 324 18.37 -8.28 -6.29
N ALA A 325 17.62 -8.20 -7.39
CA ALA A 325 16.95 -9.37 -7.98
C ALA A 325 17.88 -10.56 -8.26
N GLU A 326 19.08 -10.31 -8.80
CA GLU A 326 20.06 -11.34 -9.15
C GLU A 326 20.62 -12.06 -7.92
N THR A 327 21.08 -11.28 -6.93
CA THR A 327 21.65 -11.82 -5.69
C THR A 327 20.62 -12.56 -4.85
N VAL A 328 19.37 -12.07 -4.81
CA VAL A 328 18.26 -12.73 -4.12
C VAL A 328 17.92 -14.06 -4.81
N GLU A 329 17.88 -14.08 -6.15
CA GLU A 329 17.64 -15.32 -6.90
C GLU A 329 18.72 -16.36 -6.60
N GLN A 330 19.99 -15.97 -6.68
CA GLN A 330 21.09 -16.88 -6.38
C GLN A 330 21.01 -17.40 -4.94
N PHE A 331 20.70 -16.52 -3.98
CA PHE A 331 20.53 -16.91 -2.58
C PHE A 331 19.42 -17.95 -2.37
N ILE A 332 18.27 -17.78 -3.03
CA ILE A 332 17.17 -18.75 -3.00
C ILE A 332 17.60 -20.10 -3.60
N VAL A 333 18.31 -20.07 -4.74
CA VAL A 333 18.82 -21.28 -5.40
C VAL A 333 19.82 -21.99 -4.50
N ASP A 334 20.79 -21.29 -3.92
CA ASP A 334 21.82 -21.87 -3.05
C ASP A 334 21.21 -22.53 -1.80
N ILE A 335 20.14 -21.96 -1.23
CA ILE A 335 19.39 -22.61 -0.14
C ILE A 335 18.74 -23.91 -0.63
N SER A 336 18.09 -23.87 -1.80
CA SER A 336 17.39 -25.04 -2.35
C SER A 336 18.33 -26.20 -2.71
N GLU A 337 19.58 -25.89 -3.07
CA GLU A 337 20.64 -26.86 -3.36
C GLU A 337 21.39 -27.34 -2.11
N GLY A 338 21.15 -26.71 -0.96
CA GLY A 338 21.81 -27.02 0.32
C GLY A 338 23.20 -26.39 0.49
N ASN A 339 23.57 -25.45 -0.39
CA ASN A 339 24.84 -24.70 -0.34
C ASN A 339 24.86 -23.69 0.82
N VAL A 340 23.69 -23.25 1.30
CA VAL A 340 23.54 -22.39 2.49
C VAL A 340 22.93 -23.18 3.63
N GLN A 341 23.61 -23.20 4.77
CA GLN A 341 23.12 -23.85 5.99
C GLN A 341 22.19 -22.92 6.79
N PRO A 342 21.20 -23.47 7.53
CA PRO A 342 20.38 -22.68 8.44
C PRO A 342 21.24 -21.95 9.47
N TRP A 343 20.81 -20.74 9.83
CA TRP A 343 21.46 -19.95 10.87
C TRP A 343 21.44 -20.70 12.21
N ASN A 344 22.59 -20.70 12.89
CA ASN A 344 22.81 -21.45 14.13
C ASN A 344 22.42 -20.69 15.41
N GLY A 345 21.82 -19.49 15.29
CA GLY A 345 21.44 -18.66 16.43
C GLY A 345 22.54 -17.71 16.94
N GLN A 346 23.75 -17.73 16.37
CA GLN A 346 24.84 -16.83 16.75
C GLN A 346 25.00 -15.70 15.75
N MET A 347 25.02 -14.45 16.23
CA MET A 347 25.35 -13.29 15.39
C MET A 347 26.80 -13.43 14.89
N PRO A 348 27.10 -13.02 13.63
CA PRO A 348 28.47 -12.96 13.15
C PRO A 348 29.32 -12.11 14.11
N VAL A 349 30.44 -12.66 14.59
CA VAL A 349 31.39 -11.88 15.38
C VAL A 349 32.01 -10.85 14.43
N VAL A 350 31.78 -9.57 14.68
CA VAL A 350 32.48 -8.49 13.95
C VAL A 350 33.95 -8.62 14.31
N SER A 351 34.76 -9.17 13.39
CA SER A 351 36.21 -9.13 13.53
C SER A 351 36.64 -7.67 13.45
N GLN A 352 36.99 -7.09 14.59
CA GLN A 352 37.89 -5.94 14.58
C GLN A 352 39.17 -6.44 13.93
N GLU A 353 39.50 -5.94 12.75
CA GLU A 353 40.83 -6.13 12.19
C GLU A 353 41.82 -5.64 13.25
N GLU A 354 42.64 -6.57 13.73
CA GLU A 354 43.72 -6.28 14.67
C GLU A 354 44.62 -5.23 14.02
N GLU A 355 44.56 -4.01 14.55
CA GLU A 355 45.55 -2.98 14.33
C GLU A 355 46.89 -3.52 14.84
N ASN A 356 47.61 -4.19 13.95
CA ASN A 356 48.95 -4.72 14.19
C ASN A 356 49.89 -3.52 14.34
N THR A 357 49.89 -2.93 15.54
CA THR A 357 50.89 -1.97 15.98
C THR A 357 52.14 -2.77 16.31
N SER A 358 53.00 -2.96 15.31
CA SER A 358 54.38 -3.34 15.53
C SER A 358 55.05 -2.21 16.31
N HIS A 359 55.11 -2.37 17.64
CA HIS A 359 56.11 -1.70 18.45
C HIS A 359 57.47 -2.27 18.08
N ASP A 360 58.19 -1.60 17.17
CA ASP A 360 59.63 -1.77 17.04
C ASP A 360 60.30 -1.00 18.18
N GLU A 361 60.74 -1.75 19.20
CA GLU A 361 61.82 -1.34 20.09
C GLU A 361 63.16 -1.57 19.39
N LEU A 362 63.92 -0.49 19.15
CA LEU A 362 65.32 -0.25 19.61
C LEU A 362 66.00 0.89 18.84
#